data_AF-A0A7K4REM5-F1
#
_entry.id   AF-A0A7K4REM5-F1
#
_cell.length_a   1.000
_cell.length_b   1.000
_cell.length_c   1.000
_cell.angle_alpha   90.00
_cell.angle_beta   90.00
_cell.angle_gamma   90.00
#
_symmetry.space_group_name_H-M   'P 1'
#
loop_
_entity.id
_entity.type
_entity.pdbx_description
1 polymer ?
#
loop_
_entity_poly.entity_id
_entity_poly.type
_entity_poly.pdbx_seq_one_letter_code
_entity_poly.pdbx_strand_id
1 'polypeptide(L)'
;QNADVGLKPVWYSSRVLIEGADAETLTEGEVVTFINWGNIIITKLNRNSSGKIVSINAKLNLDNKDFKKTTKITWLAETPRAPLIPTVCVNYEHLITKPVLGKDEDFKQYINRNSKQEELMLGDPCLRDLKKGDIIQLQRRGFFICDQPYEPVSPYSCKDAPCILIYIPDGHTKEMPTSGSKEKAKAETAKKEVN
;
A
#
# COMPACT_ATOMS: atom_id res chain seq x y z
N GLN A 1 19.24 1.27 7.73
CA GLN A 1 18.39 0.39 8.55
C GLN A 1 18.73 0.71 9.99
N ASN A 2 17.74 1.02 10.82
CA ASN A 2 17.98 1.41 12.21
C ASN A 2 17.68 0.19 13.11
N ALA A 3 18.71 -0.38 13.74
CA ALA A 3 18.58 -1.57 14.57
C ALA A 3 17.83 -1.30 15.89
N ASP A 4 17.75 -0.02 16.29
CA ASP A 4 17.15 0.40 17.57
C ASP A 4 15.60 0.39 17.54
N VAL A 5 14.99 0.20 16.37
CA VAL A 5 13.53 0.27 16.16
C VAL A 5 12.83 -1.05 16.54
N GLY A 6 13.59 -2.07 16.93
CA GLY A 6 13.06 -3.35 17.42
C GLY A 6 12.67 -4.34 16.32
N LEU A 7 12.10 -5.47 16.76
CA LEU A 7 11.66 -6.56 15.88
C LEU A 7 10.14 -6.58 15.80
N LYS A 8 9.61 -6.93 14.62
CA LYS A 8 8.18 -7.13 14.37
C LYS A 8 7.93 -8.60 14.01
N PRO A 9 6.88 -9.23 14.55
CA PRO A 9 6.49 -10.56 14.07
C PRO A 9 6.05 -10.48 12.59
N VAL A 10 6.47 -11.47 11.81
CA VAL A 10 6.08 -11.64 10.40
C VAL A 10 5.38 -12.98 10.24
N TRP A 11 4.20 -12.94 9.63
CA TRP A 11 3.38 -14.13 9.40
C TRP A 11 3.54 -14.60 7.97
N TYR A 12 3.76 -15.91 7.79
CA TYR A 12 3.84 -16.54 6.48
C TYR A 12 2.66 -17.49 6.29
N SER A 13 2.15 -17.59 5.06
CA SER A 13 1.04 -18.47 4.70
C SER A 13 1.19 -18.94 3.25
N SER A 14 0.53 -20.04 2.90
CA SER A 14 0.42 -20.50 1.51
C SER A 14 -0.45 -19.59 0.65
N ARG A 15 -1.28 -18.75 1.29
CA ARG A 15 -2.07 -17.71 0.64
C ARG A 15 -1.66 -16.35 1.15
N VAL A 16 -1.38 -15.45 0.23
CA VAL A 16 -0.99 -14.08 0.51
C VAL A 16 -1.72 -13.13 -0.43
N LEU A 17 -2.01 -11.94 0.09
CA LEU A 17 -2.60 -10.85 -0.67
C LEU A 17 -1.48 -9.90 -1.12
N ILE A 18 -1.60 -9.42 -2.34
CA ILE A 18 -0.76 -8.37 -2.92
C ILE A 18 -1.67 -7.30 -3.51
N GLU A 19 -1.13 -6.11 -3.74
CA GLU A 19 -1.92 -5.03 -4.31
C GLU A 19 -2.29 -5.30 -5.76
N GLY A 20 -3.52 -4.96 -6.15
CA GLY A 20 -4.04 -5.27 -7.49
C GLY A 20 -3.22 -4.61 -8.61
N ALA A 21 -2.76 -3.38 -8.40
CA ALA A 21 -1.91 -2.69 -9.37
C ALA A 21 -0.52 -3.34 -9.50
N ASP A 22 0.02 -3.95 -8.43
CA ASP A 22 1.24 -4.74 -8.54
C ASP A 22 0.99 -6.02 -9.33
N ALA A 23 -0.10 -6.74 -9.00
CA ALA A 23 -0.50 -7.98 -9.67
C ALA A 23 -0.58 -7.81 -11.19
N GLU A 24 -1.19 -6.73 -11.68
CA GLU A 24 -1.34 -6.46 -13.12
C GLU A 24 -0.01 -6.21 -13.83
N THR A 25 1.05 -5.83 -13.11
CA THR A 25 2.39 -5.66 -13.71
C THR A 25 3.18 -6.96 -13.81
N LEU A 26 2.72 -8.06 -13.20
CA LEU A 26 3.44 -9.33 -13.16
C LEU A 26 3.27 -10.14 -14.45
N THR A 27 4.27 -10.96 -14.76
CA THR A 27 4.28 -11.86 -15.90
C THR A 27 4.60 -13.30 -15.48
N GLU A 28 4.07 -14.29 -16.22
CA GLU A 28 4.38 -15.70 -15.95
C GLU A 28 5.87 -15.99 -16.22
N GLY A 29 6.51 -16.73 -15.31
CA GLY A 29 7.95 -16.99 -15.32
C GLY A 29 8.80 -15.91 -14.65
N GLU A 30 8.22 -14.77 -14.28
CA GLU A 30 8.94 -13.67 -13.61
C GLU A 30 9.34 -14.03 -12.18
N VAL A 31 10.52 -13.57 -11.77
CA VAL A 31 10.98 -13.62 -10.37
C VAL A 31 10.69 -12.28 -9.71
N VAL A 32 9.88 -12.32 -8.64
CA VAL A 32 9.45 -11.16 -7.88
C VAL A 32 9.96 -11.29 -6.45
N THR A 33 10.44 -10.21 -5.86
CA THR A 33 10.86 -10.18 -4.46
C THR A 33 9.72 -9.70 -3.58
N PHE A 34 9.30 -10.55 -2.66
CA PHE A 34 8.38 -10.19 -1.60
C PHE A 34 9.20 -9.59 -0.46
N ILE A 35 8.95 -8.32 -0.13
CA ILE A 35 9.78 -7.57 0.83
C ILE A 35 9.81 -8.32 2.17
N ASN A 36 11.00 -8.47 2.75
CA ASN A 36 11.25 -9.21 3.99
C ASN A 36 10.91 -10.73 3.97
N TRP A 37 10.53 -11.29 2.83
CA TRP A 37 10.31 -12.73 2.67
C TRP A 37 11.37 -13.38 1.76
N GLY A 38 11.51 -12.89 0.53
CA GLY A 38 12.44 -13.44 -0.44
C GLY A 38 11.88 -13.50 -1.87
N ASN A 39 12.59 -14.22 -2.73
CA ASN A 39 12.24 -14.35 -4.13
C ASN A 39 11.17 -15.43 -4.35
N ILE A 40 10.20 -15.10 -5.20
CA ILE A 40 9.08 -15.96 -5.59
C ILE A 40 8.97 -15.94 -7.11
N ILE A 41 8.83 -17.12 -7.71
CA ILE A 41 8.59 -17.26 -9.16
C ILE A 41 7.09 -17.30 -9.40
N ILE A 42 6.60 -16.44 -10.30
CA ILE A 42 5.22 -16.46 -10.75
C ILE A 42 5.07 -17.60 -11.77
N THR A 43 4.18 -18.57 -11.48
CA THR A 43 4.02 -19.75 -12.34
C THR A 43 2.78 -19.68 -13.20
N LYS A 44 1.71 -19.00 -12.75
CA LYS A 44 0.48 -18.83 -13.52
C LYS A 44 -0.30 -17.60 -13.09
N LEU A 45 -0.82 -16.84 -14.06
CA LEU A 45 -1.73 -15.72 -13.84
C LEU A 45 -3.14 -16.14 -14.27
N ASN A 46 -4.08 -16.21 -13.33
CA ASN A 46 -5.46 -16.53 -13.63
C ASN A 46 -6.24 -15.22 -13.78
N ARG A 47 -6.82 -15.00 -14.97
CA ARG A 47 -7.65 -13.84 -15.30
C ARG A 47 -9.11 -14.24 -15.47
N ASN A 48 -10.03 -13.34 -15.14
CA ASN A 48 -11.46 -13.52 -15.39
C ASN A 48 -11.84 -13.19 -16.85
N SER A 49 -13.13 -13.27 -17.18
CA SER A 49 -13.67 -12.93 -18.50
C SER A 49 -13.45 -11.47 -18.92
N SER A 50 -13.24 -10.55 -17.96
CA SER A 50 -12.93 -9.15 -18.24
C SER A 50 -11.42 -8.86 -18.35
N GLY A 51 -10.57 -9.89 -18.33
CA GLY A 51 -9.12 -9.77 -18.43
C GLY A 51 -8.41 -9.33 -17.15
N LYS A 52 -9.13 -9.17 -16.03
CA LYS A 52 -8.56 -8.77 -14.73
C LYS A 52 -7.98 -9.98 -14.01
N ILE A 53 -6.82 -9.83 -13.36
CA ILE A 53 -6.22 -10.90 -12.56
C ILE A 53 -7.10 -11.15 -11.32
N VAL A 54 -7.44 -12.43 -11.11
CA VAL A 54 -8.22 -12.90 -9.95
C VAL A 54 -7.37 -13.70 -8.97
N SER A 55 -6.35 -14.41 -9.45
CA SER A 55 -5.42 -15.15 -8.60
C SER A 55 -4.10 -15.43 -9.32
N ILE A 56 -3.05 -15.62 -8.53
CA ILE A 56 -1.71 -15.90 -9.03
C ILE A 56 -1.19 -17.16 -8.35
N ASN A 57 -0.74 -18.13 -9.15
CA ASN A 57 0.03 -19.24 -8.63
C ASN A 57 1.50 -18.86 -8.67
N ALA A 58 2.21 -19.18 -7.58
CA ALA A 58 3.60 -18.84 -7.43
C ALA A 58 4.34 -19.92 -6.62
N LYS A 59 5.66 -19.98 -6.77
CA LYS A 59 6.52 -20.92 -6.06
C LYS A 59 7.67 -20.17 -5.41
N LEU A 60 7.96 -20.50 -4.14
CA LEU A 60 9.11 -19.97 -3.42
C LEU A 60 10.41 -20.32 -4.16
N ASN A 61 11.31 -19.34 -4.26
CA ASN A 61 12.64 -19.47 -4.85
C ASN A 61 13.68 -18.80 -3.93
N LEU A 62 13.71 -19.25 -2.67
CA LEU A 62 14.50 -18.60 -1.61
C LEU A 62 16.02 -18.80 -1.76
N ASP A 63 16.44 -19.82 -2.50
CA ASP A 63 17.86 -20.05 -2.82
C ASP A 63 18.42 -18.97 -3.76
N ASN A 64 17.56 -18.37 -4.57
CA ASN A 64 17.94 -17.25 -5.42
C ASN A 64 18.02 -15.97 -4.58
N LYS A 65 19.26 -15.52 -4.33
CA LYS A 65 19.57 -14.28 -3.60
C LYS A 65 19.81 -13.06 -4.51
N ASP A 66 19.49 -13.14 -5.81
CA ASP A 66 19.51 -11.97 -6.69
C ASP A 66 18.22 -11.16 -6.50
N PHE A 67 18.34 -10.05 -5.76
CA PHE A 67 17.26 -9.10 -5.49
C PHE A 67 17.42 -7.78 -6.25
N LYS A 68 18.44 -7.66 -7.11
CA LYS A 68 18.80 -6.37 -7.72
C LYS A 68 17.92 -6.03 -8.91
N LYS A 69 17.52 -7.04 -9.68
CA LYS A 69 16.76 -6.90 -10.93
C LYS A 69 15.30 -7.31 -10.81
N THR A 70 14.88 -7.72 -9.61
CA THR A 70 13.56 -8.23 -9.35
C THR A 70 12.63 -7.10 -8.90
N THR A 71 11.40 -7.14 -9.40
CA THR A 71 10.32 -6.28 -8.92
C THR A 71 10.09 -6.54 -7.43
N LYS A 72 10.07 -5.49 -6.60
CA LYS A 72 9.84 -5.60 -5.14
C LYS A 72 8.42 -5.21 -4.78
N ILE A 73 7.69 -6.11 -4.14
CA ILE A 73 6.29 -5.87 -3.76
C ILE A 73 6.03 -6.15 -2.28
N THR A 74 5.00 -5.49 -1.76
CA THR A 74 4.43 -5.71 -0.44
C THR A 74 3.39 -6.82 -0.49
N TRP A 75 3.20 -7.49 0.64
CA TRP A 75 2.32 -8.65 0.75
C TRP A 75 1.76 -8.77 2.17
N LEU A 76 0.63 -9.46 2.30
CA LEU A 76 -0.01 -9.78 3.58
C LEU A 76 -0.38 -11.26 3.63
N ALA A 77 -0.01 -11.96 4.69
CA ALA A 77 -0.41 -13.35 4.87
C ALA A 77 -1.89 -13.46 5.23
N GLU A 78 -2.62 -14.33 4.52
CA GLU A 78 -3.97 -14.72 4.89
C GLU A 78 -3.89 -15.94 5.80
N THR A 79 -4.18 -15.77 7.09
CA THR A 79 -4.19 -16.86 8.07
C THR A 79 -5.15 -16.57 9.24
N PRO A 80 -5.93 -17.57 9.71
CA PRO A 80 -6.81 -17.38 10.88
C PRO A 80 -6.07 -17.02 12.17
N ARG A 81 -4.78 -17.37 12.28
CA ARG A 81 -3.97 -17.11 13.49
C ARG A 81 -3.59 -15.64 13.64
N ALA A 82 -3.64 -14.88 12.56
CA ALA A 82 -3.22 -13.50 12.51
C ALA A 82 -4.14 -12.76 11.52
N PRO A 83 -5.39 -12.47 11.95
CA PRO A 83 -6.37 -11.83 11.09
C PRO A 83 -5.89 -10.44 10.67
N LEU A 84 -6.13 -10.11 9.40
CA LEU A 84 -5.84 -8.79 8.84
C LEU A 84 -6.69 -7.73 9.54
N ILE A 85 -6.14 -6.53 9.68
CA ILE A 85 -6.77 -5.43 10.41
C ILE A 85 -7.43 -4.48 9.41
N PRO A 86 -8.75 -4.25 9.50
CA PRO A 86 -9.39 -3.20 8.71
C PRO A 86 -8.73 -1.86 8.98
N THR A 87 -8.23 -1.22 7.93
CA THR A 87 -7.42 -0.01 8.03
C THR A 87 -7.93 1.02 7.03
N VAL A 88 -8.02 2.27 7.46
CA VAL A 88 -8.35 3.42 6.59
C VAL A 88 -7.14 4.33 6.55
N CYS A 89 -6.57 4.51 5.35
CA CYS A 89 -5.55 5.52 5.14
C CYS A 89 -6.20 6.82 4.67
N VAL A 90 -5.92 7.90 5.39
CA VAL A 90 -6.43 9.23 5.09
C VAL A 90 -5.30 10.07 4.54
N ASN A 91 -5.48 10.59 3.33
CA ASN A 91 -4.59 11.56 2.72
C ASN A 91 -5.26 12.93 2.70
N TYR A 92 -4.53 13.96 3.13
CA TYR A 92 -4.99 15.34 3.10
C TYR A 92 -4.22 16.12 2.05
N GLU A 93 -4.96 16.83 1.19
CA GLU A 93 -4.40 17.76 0.22
C GLU A 93 -4.51 19.21 0.71
N HIS A 94 -4.07 20.15 -0.13
CA HIS A 94 -4.25 21.57 0.11
C HIS A 94 -5.73 21.93 0.20
N LEU A 95 -6.08 22.70 1.24
CA LEU A 95 -7.44 23.24 1.43
C LEU A 95 -7.84 24.25 0.35
N ILE A 96 -6.86 24.92 -0.26
CA ILE A 96 -7.06 25.92 -1.31
C ILE A 96 -6.37 25.42 -2.59
N THR A 97 -7.10 25.42 -3.70
CA THR A 97 -6.60 24.95 -5.01
C THR A 97 -5.62 25.93 -5.67
N LYS A 98 -5.68 27.21 -5.28
CA LYS A 98 -4.84 28.27 -5.82
C LYS A 98 -3.73 28.67 -4.82
N PRO A 99 -2.44 28.60 -5.20
CA PRO A 99 -1.33 28.92 -4.30
C PRO A 99 -1.30 30.37 -3.80
N VAL A 100 -1.70 31.32 -4.64
CA VAL A 100 -1.73 32.75 -4.32
C VAL A 100 -3.05 33.34 -4.79
N LEU A 101 -3.81 33.91 -3.86
CA LEU A 101 -5.06 34.61 -4.13
C LEU A 101 -4.78 36.09 -4.41
N GLY A 102 -5.49 36.65 -5.40
CA GLY A 102 -5.50 38.09 -5.67
C GLY A 102 -6.31 38.86 -4.62
N LYS A 103 -6.10 40.18 -4.55
CA LYS A 103 -6.75 41.05 -3.53
C LYS A 103 -8.29 41.05 -3.63
N ASP A 104 -8.83 40.85 -4.82
CA ASP A 104 -10.27 40.91 -5.10
C ASP A 104 -10.91 39.51 -5.26
N GLU A 105 -10.17 38.45 -4.96
CA GLU A 105 -10.64 37.08 -5.11
C GLU A 105 -11.25 36.52 -3.81
N ASP A 106 -12.45 35.95 -3.88
CA ASP A 106 -13.05 35.25 -2.74
C ASP A 106 -12.47 33.84 -2.60
N PHE A 107 -11.72 33.61 -1.50
CA PHE A 107 -11.12 32.31 -1.19
C PHE A 107 -12.13 31.15 -1.19
N LYS A 108 -13.41 31.42 -0.92
CA LYS A 108 -14.46 30.39 -0.90
C LYS A 108 -14.62 29.69 -2.25
N GLN A 109 -14.31 30.39 -3.35
CA GLN A 109 -14.35 29.84 -4.70
C GLN A 109 -13.22 28.84 -4.97
N TYR A 110 -12.14 28.92 -4.18
CA TYR A 110 -10.93 28.11 -4.33
C TYR A 110 -10.80 27.02 -3.27
N ILE A 111 -11.85 26.78 -2.47
CA ILE A 111 -11.86 25.69 -1.48
C ILE A 111 -11.81 24.35 -2.22
N ASN A 112 -10.80 23.53 -1.91
CA ASN A 112 -10.70 22.16 -2.37
C ASN A 112 -11.71 21.28 -1.60
N ARG A 113 -12.81 20.90 -2.25
CA ARG A 113 -13.82 20.03 -1.65
C ARG A 113 -13.39 18.56 -1.55
N ASN A 114 -12.30 18.22 -2.24
CA ASN A 114 -11.71 16.89 -2.28
C ASN A 114 -10.40 16.82 -1.47
N SER A 115 -10.18 17.76 -0.54
CA SER A 115 -8.93 17.87 0.23
C SER A 115 -8.71 16.73 1.24
N LYS A 116 -9.65 15.79 1.35
CA LYS A 116 -9.55 14.60 2.18
C LYS A 116 -9.92 13.39 1.32
N GLN A 117 -8.99 12.47 1.15
CA GLN A 117 -9.19 11.21 0.46
C GLN A 117 -9.03 10.07 1.47
N GLU A 118 -9.95 9.11 1.45
CA GLU A 118 -9.91 7.93 2.30
C GLU A 118 -9.75 6.69 1.43
N GLU A 119 -8.74 5.87 1.74
CA GLU A 119 -8.49 4.59 1.10
C GLU A 119 -8.75 3.47 2.11
N LEU A 120 -9.69 2.58 1.77
CA LEU A 120 -9.99 1.39 2.55
C LEU A 120 -8.97 0.30 2.22
N MET A 121 -8.33 -0.25 3.25
CA MET A 121 -7.25 -1.19 3.12
C MET A 121 -7.34 -2.32 4.14
N LEU A 122 -6.60 -3.39 3.85
CA LEU A 122 -6.28 -4.42 4.83
C LEU A 122 -4.87 -4.18 5.33
N GLY A 123 -4.73 -4.19 6.65
CA GLY A 123 -3.47 -3.99 7.34
C GLY A 123 -2.91 -5.27 7.92
N ASP A 124 -1.61 -5.25 8.19
CA ASP A 124 -0.93 -6.34 8.89
C ASP A 124 -1.46 -6.48 10.33
N PRO A 125 -1.52 -7.71 10.89
CA PRO A 125 -1.94 -7.96 12.26
C PRO A 125 -1.28 -7.07 13.33
N CYS A 126 -0.05 -6.62 13.11
CA CYS A 126 0.67 -5.74 14.03
C CYS A 126 0.05 -4.34 14.16
N LEU A 127 -0.80 -3.90 13.22
CA LEU A 127 -1.51 -2.63 13.35
C LEU A 127 -2.50 -2.62 14.51
N ARG A 128 -2.89 -3.79 15.03
CA ARG A 128 -3.74 -3.94 16.22
C ARG A 128 -3.14 -3.29 17.46
N ASP A 129 -1.82 -3.32 17.59
CA ASP A 129 -1.13 -2.88 18.81
C ASP A 129 -0.75 -1.40 18.77
N LEU A 130 -1.08 -0.70 17.67
CA LEU A 130 -0.81 0.73 17.53
C LEU A 130 -1.68 1.56 18.46
N LYS A 131 -1.08 2.61 19.00
CA LYS A 131 -1.74 3.61 19.83
C LYS A 131 -1.88 4.90 19.05
N LYS A 132 -2.88 5.71 19.44
CA LYS A 132 -3.03 7.06 18.90
C LYS A 132 -1.73 7.85 19.10
N GLY A 133 -1.26 8.49 18.04
CA GLY A 133 -0.02 9.26 18.00
C GLY A 133 1.20 8.46 17.55
N ASP A 134 1.13 7.13 17.47
CA ASP A 134 2.24 6.32 16.96
C ASP A 134 2.49 6.64 15.48
N ILE A 135 3.76 6.85 15.13
CA ILE A 135 4.20 7.09 13.76
C ILE A 135 4.80 5.80 13.21
N ILE A 136 4.24 5.31 12.12
CA ILE A 136 4.67 4.09 11.44
C ILE A 136 5.00 4.36 9.99
N GLN A 137 5.80 3.47 9.40
CA GLN A 137 6.05 3.46 7.96
C GLN A 137 5.36 2.27 7.33
N LEU A 138 4.40 2.53 6.45
CA LEU A 138 3.87 1.50 5.55
C LEU A 138 4.84 1.39 4.37
N GLN A 139 5.39 0.20 4.17
CA GLN A 139 6.36 -0.05 3.10
C GLN A 139 5.76 0.31 1.74
N ARG A 140 6.55 1.00 0.90
CA ARG A 140 6.14 1.55 -0.41
C ARG A 140 5.00 2.58 -0.38
N ARG A 141 4.41 2.88 0.77
CA ARG A 141 3.32 3.87 0.91
C ARG A 141 3.74 5.16 1.63
N GLY A 142 4.69 5.08 2.56
CA GLY A 142 5.24 6.24 3.26
C GLY A 142 5.00 6.22 4.76
N PHE A 143 5.07 7.39 5.40
CA PHE A 143 4.88 7.54 6.83
C PHE A 143 3.44 7.89 7.16
N PHE A 144 2.93 7.32 8.24
CA PHE A 144 1.57 7.52 8.72
C PHE A 144 1.58 7.71 10.22
N ILE A 145 0.69 8.55 10.74
CA ILE A 145 0.40 8.66 12.16
C ILE A 145 -0.94 7.98 12.46
N CYS A 146 -1.00 7.20 13.52
CA CYS A 146 -2.24 6.60 14.00
C CYS A 146 -3.13 7.68 14.65
N ASP A 147 -4.24 8.02 14.02
CA ASP A 147 -5.23 8.93 14.61
C ASP A 147 -6.26 8.18 15.45
N GLN A 148 -6.66 6.99 15.00
CA GLN A 148 -7.54 6.09 15.73
C GLN A 148 -6.98 4.67 15.73
N PRO A 149 -6.71 4.08 16.91
CA PRO A 149 -6.28 2.70 16.99
C PRO A 149 -7.41 1.76 16.58
N TYR A 150 -7.07 0.54 16.18
CA TYR A 150 -8.07 -0.50 15.92
C TYR A 150 -8.79 -0.86 17.22
N GLU A 151 -10.11 -0.91 17.19
CA GLU A 151 -10.92 -1.44 18.29
C GLU A 151 -11.69 -2.67 17.82
N PRO A 152 -11.61 -3.79 18.56
CA PRO A 152 -12.40 -4.97 18.26
C PRO A 152 -13.89 -4.68 18.39
N VAL A 153 -14.72 -5.59 17.86
CA VAL A 153 -16.18 -5.46 17.85
C VAL A 153 -16.69 -5.04 19.23
N SER A 154 -17.27 -3.84 19.29
CA SER A 154 -17.83 -3.33 20.54
C SER A 154 -19.17 -4.01 20.82
N PRO A 155 -19.43 -4.42 22.08
CA PRO A 155 -20.73 -4.96 22.49
C PRO A 155 -21.90 -3.98 22.27
N TYR A 156 -21.61 -2.68 22.11
CA TYR A 156 -22.62 -1.63 21.96
C TYR A 156 -22.93 -1.30 20.51
N SER A 157 -21.92 -1.33 19.63
CA SER A 157 -22.08 -0.97 18.20
C SER A 157 -22.21 -2.19 17.29
N CYS A 158 -21.88 -3.39 17.78
CA CYS A 158 -21.78 -4.63 17.02
C CYS A 158 -20.90 -4.52 15.76
N LYS A 159 -19.97 -3.56 15.75
CA LYS A 159 -19.01 -3.31 14.66
C LYS A 159 -17.62 -3.10 15.25
N ASP A 160 -16.61 -3.56 14.53
CA ASP A 160 -15.23 -3.20 14.80
C ASP A 160 -14.94 -1.78 14.29
N ALA A 161 -14.01 -1.09 14.96
CA ALA A 161 -13.54 0.22 14.54
C ALA A 161 -12.20 0.03 13.80
N PRO A 162 -12.10 0.45 12.53
CA PRO A 162 -10.88 0.28 11.77
C PRO A 162 -9.75 1.14 12.35
N CYS A 163 -8.51 0.74 12.10
CA CYS A 163 -7.35 1.59 12.38
C CYS A 163 -7.33 2.75 11.37
N ILE A 164 -7.34 4.00 11.85
CA ILE A 164 -7.27 5.19 11.00
C ILE A 164 -5.84 5.73 11.02
N LEU A 165 -5.23 5.78 9.85
CA LEU A 165 -3.87 6.23 9.62
C LEU A 165 -3.87 7.48 8.76
N ILE A 166 -3.31 8.58 9.27
CA ILE A 166 -3.16 9.83 8.51
C ILE A 166 -1.78 9.84 7.85
N TYR A 167 -1.74 10.05 6.54
CA TYR A 167 -0.49 10.19 5.80
C TYR A 167 0.28 11.43 6.28
N ILE A 168 1.56 11.24 6.58
CA ILE A 168 2.48 12.33 6.93
C ILE A 168 3.24 12.72 5.65
N PRO A 169 3.06 13.95 5.14
CA PRO A 169 3.79 14.41 3.97
C PRO A 169 5.30 14.41 4.25
N ASP A 170 6.06 13.81 3.34
CA ASP A 170 7.51 13.69 3.43
C ASP A 170 8.26 14.82 2.69
N GLY A 171 7.51 15.82 2.21
CA GLY A 171 8.04 16.97 1.47
C GLY A 171 8.32 16.70 -0.01
N HIS A 172 8.09 15.49 -0.52
CA HIS A 172 8.19 15.22 -1.95
C HIS A 172 6.96 15.76 -2.69
N THR A 173 7.20 16.52 -3.76
CA THR A 173 6.15 17.17 -4.57
C THR A 173 5.52 16.25 -5.62
N LYS A 174 5.97 15.00 -5.72
CA LYS A 174 5.41 13.98 -6.62
C LYS A 174 4.82 12.87 -5.80
N GLU A 175 3.59 12.46 -6.14
CA GLU A 175 3.00 11.23 -5.60
C GLU A 175 3.96 10.07 -5.83
N MET A 176 4.37 9.42 -4.74
CA MET A 176 5.08 8.16 -4.87
C MET A 176 4.08 7.10 -5.36
N PRO A 177 4.41 6.31 -6.38
CA PRO A 177 3.57 5.19 -6.76
C PRO A 177 3.55 4.23 -5.57
N THR A 178 2.42 4.23 -4.88
CA THR A 178 2.07 3.36 -3.76
C THR A 178 1.95 1.90 -4.22
N SER A 179 1.61 1.70 -5.51
CA SER A 179 1.61 0.42 -6.19
C SER A 179 1.86 0.54 -7.69
N GLY A 180 2.13 -0.60 -8.32
CA GLY A 180 2.63 -0.67 -9.68
C GLY A 180 4.15 -0.51 -9.75
N SER A 181 4.77 -1.31 -10.59
CA SER A 181 6.23 -1.33 -10.76
C SER A 181 6.72 -0.08 -11.50
N LYS A 182 7.53 0.76 -10.84
CA LYS A 182 8.16 1.98 -11.44
C LYS A 182 8.88 1.70 -12.77
N GLU A 183 9.45 0.51 -12.92
CA GLU A 183 10.26 0.13 -14.09
C GLU A 183 9.40 -0.19 -15.32
N LYS A 184 8.21 -0.77 -15.15
CA LYS A 184 7.31 -1.13 -16.26
C LYS A 184 6.46 0.05 -16.73
N ALA A 185 6.03 0.93 -15.80
CA ALA A 185 5.31 2.15 -16.15
C ALA A 185 6.14 3.10 -17.04
N LYS A 186 7.44 3.27 -16.75
CA LYS A 186 8.37 4.05 -17.59
C LYS A 186 8.55 3.46 -19.00
N ALA A 187 8.56 2.13 -19.11
CA ALA A 187 8.70 1.46 -20.41
C ALA A 187 7.45 1.62 -21.29
N GLU A 188 6.26 1.71 -20.69
CA GLU A 188 5.02 2.01 -21.42
C GLU A 188 4.90 3.47 -21.83
N THR A 189 5.38 4.40 -20.99
CA THR A 189 5.37 5.83 -21.34
C THR A 189 6.33 6.11 -22.51
N ALA A 190 7.52 5.50 -22.48
CA ALA A 190 8.49 5.61 -23.57
C ALA A 190 8.02 4.99 -24.90
N LYS A 191 7.14 3.98 -24.86
CA LYS A 191 6.53 3.40 -26.08
C LYS A 191 5.41 4.26 -26.67
N LYS A 192 4.76 5.11 -25.87
CA LYS A 192 3.72 6.04 -26.35
C LYS A 192 4.27 7.33 -26.95
N GLU A 193 5.50 7.73 -26.59
CA GLU A 193 6.13 8.93 -27.16
C GLU A 193 6.83 8.70 -28.51
N VAL A 194 6.95 7.45 -28.96
CA VAL A 194 7.64 7.08 -30.21
C VAL A 194 6.65 6.69 -31.33
N ASN A 195 5.34 6.89 -31.13
CA ASN A 195 4.30 6.56 -32.10
C ASN A 195 3.38 7.74 -32.40
#